data_AF-A0A7C1G7H9-F1
#
_entry.id   AF-A0A7C1G7H9-F1
#
_cell.length_a   1.000
_cell.length_b   1.000
_cell.length_c   1.000
_cell.angle_alpha   90.00
_cell.angle_beta   90.00
_cell.angle_gamma   90.00
#
_symmetry.space_group_name_H-M   'P 1'
#
loop_
_entity.id
_entity.type
_entity.pdbx_description
1 polymer ?
#
loop_
_entity_poly.entity_id
_entity_poly.type
_entity_poly.pdbx_seq_one_letter_code
_entity_poly.pdbx_strand_id
1 'polypeptide(L)'
;MRLRRRYNVKRIYKGGTGRLPVIALSIGLSSVFVSLSLLVLMGILDLPEENAVDFLLLAVLSGIGPIGFYSHRKLKIKRKIEEKLPDFLREVGSSTASGMTVFDAVKAASKGDYGPLTKEIKRLTAQLSWGISIKEGLINLSKRLKSPPVERAVLTINQSLDMGGNTSDTFYAAAKEIEQIKLVEMQRRSEMSMYSMVILISFFVFLAVILIINQTIFSAFFDLQSQVGNANVGGIGLGNIDKNTLKYAFYSFVFVQSIGAGLLGGFMIDGKVSAGVRYSFILALISIITLKFFM
;
A
#
# COMPACT_ATOMS: atom_id res chain seq x y z
N MET A 1 1.58 45.35 29.43
CA MET A 1 1.40 43.91 29.73
C MET A 1 1.24 43.15 28.41
N ARG A 2 2.30 42.51 27.89
CA ARG A 2 2.30 41.84 26.58
C ARG A 2 1.85 40.38 26.73
N LEU A 3 0.62 40.06 26.32
CA LEU A 3 0.11 38.69 26.25
C LEU A 3 0.74 37.95 25.06
N ARG A 4 1.87 37.28 25.30
CA ARG A 4 2.42 36.24 24.41
C ARG A 4 1.45 35.05 24.39
N ARG A 5 0.49 35.05 23.46
CA ARG A 5 -0.21 33.82 23.05
C ARG A 5 0.85 32.89 22.45
N ARG A 6 1.34 31.93 23.24
CA ARG A 6 2.18 30.83 22.75
C ARG A 6 1.36 30.04 21.73
N TYR A 7 1.56 30.33 20.44
CA TYR A 7 1.07 29.49 19.35
C TYR A 7 1.73 28.11 19.48
N ASN A 8 0.91 27.12 19.82
CA ASN A 8 1.37 25.77 20.10
C ASN A 8 1.59 25.02 18.78
N VAL A 9 2.75 25.24 18.16
CA VAL A 9 3.16 24.68 16.85
C VAL A 9 3.16 23.14 16.86
N LYS A 10 3.22 22.50 18.03
CA LYS A 10 3.19 21.03 18.18
C LYS A 10 1.85 20.38 17.77
N ARG A 11 0.74 21.11 17.66
CA ARG A 11 -0.55 20.53 17.23
C ARG A 11 -0.66 20.30 15.72
N ILE A 12 0.13 21.02 14.92
CA ILE A 12 0.11 20.93 13.44
C ILE A 12 1.04 19.81 12.92
N TYR A 13 1.97 19.33 13.76
CA TYR A 13 2.95 18.30 13.41
C TYR A 13 2.55 16.86 13.76
N LYS A 14 1.27 16.58 14.02
CA LYS A 14 0.77 15.20 14.23
C LYS A 14 0.53 14.51 12.88
N GLY A 15 1.57 14.43 12.04
CA GLY A 15 1.55 13.81 10.71
C GLY A 15 1.61 12.28 10.71
N GLY A 16 1.10 11.63 11.76
CA GLY A 16 1.14 10.18 11.97
C GLY A 16 -0.05 9.60 12.73
N THR A 17 -0.91 10.44 13.36
CA THR A 17 -1.99 9.97 14.23
C THR A 17 -3.18 9.35 13.50
N GLY A 18 -3.30 9.49 12.18
CA GLY A 18 -4.32 8.76 11.41
C GLY A 18 -3.96 7.30 11.12
N ARG A 19 -2.67 6.91 11.24
CA ARG A 19 -2.21 5.53 11.06
C ARG A 19 -2.41 4.70 12.32
N LEU A 20 -2.20 5.31 13.48
CA LEU A 20 -2.28 4.65 14.79
C LEU A 20 -3.63 3.98 15.10
N PRO A 21 -4.81 4.60 14.87
CA PRO A 21 -6.07 3.93 15.15
C PRO A 21 -6.36 2.78 14.17
N VAL A 22 -5.93 2.89 12.92
CA VAL A 22 -6.10 1.81 11.93
C VAL A 22 -5.18 0.63 12.24
N ILE A 23 -3.94 0.92 12.63
CA ILE A 23 -2.98 -0.10 13.06
C ILE A 23 -3.45 -0.74 14.37
N ALA A 24 -3.91 0.03 15.35
CA ALA A 24 -4.44 -0.48 16.61
C ALA A 24 -5.70 -1.33 16.41
N LEU A 25 -6.61 -0.92 15.54
CA LEU A 25 -7.81 -1.69 15.20
C LEU A 25 -7.46 -2.99 14.47
N SER A 26 -6.48 -2.97 13.56
CA SER A 26 -6.02 -4.16 12.84
C SER A 26 -5.30 -5.14 13.76
N ILE A 27 -4.44 -4.63 14.65
CA ILE A 27 -3.75 -5.43 15.68
C ILE A 27 -4.76 -6.03 16.64
N GLY A 28 -5.71 -5.22 17.13
CA GLY A 28 -6.77 -5.68 18.03
C GLY A 28 -7.60 -6.81 17.43
N LEU A 29 -8.07 -6.63 16.19
CA LEU A 29 -8.83 -7.67 15.50
C LEU A 29 -7.99 -8.94 15.28
N SER A 30 -6.73 -8.79 14.84
CA SER A 30 -5.81 -9.93 14.66
C SER A 30 -5.50 -10.66 15.97
N SER A 31 -5.35 -9.94 17.08
CA SER A 31 -5.08 -10.55 18.40
C SER A 31 -6.27 -11.34 18.92
N VAL A 32 -7.50 -10.92 18.60
CA VAL A 32 -8.72 -11.66 18.95
C VAL A 32 -8.79 -12.96 18.18
N PHE A 33 -8.51 -12.96 16.87
CA PHE A 33 -8.52 -14.20 16.08
C PHE A 33 -7.34 -15.13 16.40
N VAL A 34 -6.15 -14.59 16.71
CA VAL A 34 -5.01 -15.40 17.17
C VAL A 34 -5.30 -16.04 18.53
N SER A 35 -5.86 -15.29 19.48
CA SER A 35 -6.25 -15.85 20.79
C SER A 35 -7.36 -16.89 20.65
N LEU A 36 -8.34 -16.67 19.76
CA LEU A 36 -9.37 -17.67 19.45
C LEU A 36 -8.77 -18.95 18.84
N SER A 37 -7.84 -18.82 17.88
CA SER A 37 -7.12 -19.96 17.28
C SER A 37 -6.31 -20.73 18.32
N LEU A 38 -5.62 -20.02 19.24
CA LEU A 38 -4.86 -20.64 20.33
C LEU A 38 -5.76 -21.38 21.33
N LEU A 39 -6.94 -20.83 21.64
CA LEU A 39 -7.92 -21.46 22.55
C LEU A 39 -8.57 -22.71 21.95
N VAL A 40 -8.80 -22.74 20.63
CA VAL A 40 -9.26 -23.94 19.92
C VAL A 40 -8.15 -25.00 19.91
N LEU A 41 -6.90 -24.60 19.66
CA LEU A 41 -5.75 -25.53 19.67
C LEU A 41 -5.45 -26.10 21.07
N MET A 42 -5.71 -25.33 22.14
CA MET A 42 -5.57 -25.79 23.53
C MET A 42 -6.75 -26.64 24.02
N GLY A 43 -7.77 -26.91 23.18
CA GLY A 43 -8.90 -27.78 23.53
C GLY A 43 -9.86 -27.20 24.57
N ILE A 44 -9.85 -25.88 24.79
CA ILE A 44 -10.74 -25.19 25.74
C ILE A 44 -12.11 -24.91 25.11
N LEU A 45 -12.19 -24.91 23.78
CA LEU A 45 -13.42 -24.76 23.00
C LEU A 45 -13.73 -26.10 22.31
N ASP A 46 -14.93 -26.65 22.49
CA ASP A 46 -15.47 -27.83 21.80
C ASP A 46 -15.74 -27.56 20.30
N LEU A 47 -14.74 -27.05 19.60
CA LEU A 47 -14.75 -26.88 18.16
C LEU A 47 -13.79 -27.93 17.56
N PRO A 48 -14.15 -28.55 16.43
CA PRO A 48 -13.24 -29.42 15.71
C PRO A 48 -11.89 -28.73 15.50
N GLU A 49 -10.77 -29.43 15.75
CA GLU A 49 -9.41 -28.91 15.51
C GLU A 49 -9.24 -28.37 14.08
N GLU A 50 -10.08 -28.87 13.17
CA GLU A 50 -10.29 -28.44 11.80
C GLU A 50 -10.53 -26.93 11.62
N ASN A 51 -11.15 -26.27 12.61
CA ASN A 51 -11.44 -24.84 12.55
C ASN A 51 -10.25 -23.98 13.00
N ALA A 52 -9.24 -24.55 13.69
CA ALA A 52 -8.12 -23.79 14.23
C ALA A 52 -7.28 -23.14 13.12
N VAL A 53 -7.09 -23.86 12.00
CA VAL A 53 -6.40 -23.37 10.80
C VAL A 53 -7.20 -22.23 10.18
N ASP A 54 -8.51 -22.41 9.95
CA ASP A 54 -9.40 -21.38 9.40
C ASP A 54 -9.39 -20.09 10.24
N PHE A 55 -9.39 -20.20 11.57
CA PHE A 55 -9.27 -19.04 12.47
C PHE A 55 -7.91 -18.35 12.37
N LEU A 56 -6.82 -19.10 12.21
CA LEU A 56 -5.47 -18.55 12.01
C LEU A 56 -5.39 -17.79 10.68
N LEU A 57 -5.97 -18.36 9.61
CA LEU A 57 -6.04 -17.72 8.30
C LEU A 57 -6.84 -16.41 8.36
N LEU A 58 -8.00 -16.43 9.02
CA LEU A 58 -8.84 -15.24 9.23
C LEU A 58 -8.14 -14.18 10.11
N ALA A 59 -7.34 -14.58 11.09
CA ALA A 59 -6.55 -13.67 11.91
C ALA A 59 -5.56 -12.85 11.07
N VAL A 60 -4.84 -13.54 10.17
CA VAL A 60 -3.88 -12.92 9.27
C VAL A 60 -4.59 -12.01 8.25
N LEU A 61 -5.73 -12.45 7.70
CA LEU A 61 -6.55 -11.65 6.78
C LEU A 61 -7.04 -10.35 7.44
N SER A 62 -7.50 -10.47 8.68
CA SER A 62 -8.02 -9.38 9.50
C SER A 62 -6.95 -8.36 9.87
N GLY A 63 -5.70 -8.78 10.08
CA GLY A 63 -4.58 -7.86 10.34
C GLY A 63 -4.12 -7.13 9.08
N ILE A 64 -4.11 -7.81 7.93
CA ILE A 64 -3.60 -7.30 6.65
C ILE A 64 -4.60 -6.35 5.98
N GLY A 65 -5.90 -6.69 5.97
CA GLY A 65 -6.93 -5.97 5.22
C GLY A 65 -7.00 -4.45 5.47
N PRO A 66 -7.31 -4.00 6.70
CA PRO A 66 -7.52 -2.57 6.96
C PRO A 66 -6.25 -1.72 6.75
N ILE A 67 -5.07 -2.27 7.04
CA ILE A 67 -3.77 -1.61 6.83
C ILE A 67 -3.50 -1.39 5.34
N GLY A 68 -3.74 -2.40 4.51
CA GLY A 68 -3.53 -2.32 3.06
C GLY A 68 -4.40 -1.25 2.40
N PHE A 69 -5.70 -1.23 2.70
CA PHE A 69 -6.63 -0.25 2.14
C PHE A 69 -6.36 1.19 2.60
N TYR A 70 -6.00 1.38 3.87
CA TYR A 70 -5.65 2.71 4.38
C TYR A 70 -4.39 3.27 3.71
N SER A 71 -3.34 2.45 3.57
CA SER A 71 -2.09 2.87 2.94
C SER A 71 -2.31 3.27 1.47
N HIS A 72 -3.12 2.48 0.75
CA HIS A 72 -3.45 2.75 -0.64
C HIS A 72 -4.19 4.08 -0.83
N ARG A 73 -5.18 4.40 0.03
CA ARG A 73 -5.89 5.69 -0.03
C ARG A 73 -4.93 6.88 0.16
N LYS A 74 -4.02 6.78 1.13
CA LYS A 74 -3.02 7.83 1.38
C LYS A 74 -2.05 8.00 0.21
N LEU A 75 -1.63 6.89 -0.39
CA LEU A 75 -0.74 6.91 -1.57
C LEU A 75 -1.43 7.56 -2.78
N LYS A 76 -2.71 7.23 -3.03
CA LYS A 76 -3.49 7.80 -4.12
C LYS A 76 -3.65 9.31 -4.00
N ILE A 77 -3.91 9.82 -2.79
CA ILE A 77 -4.02 11.27 -2.56
C ILE A 77 -2.67 11.96 -2.81
N LYS A 78 -1.56 11.38 -2.33
CA LYS A 78 -0.22 11.94 -2.58
C LYS A 78 0.12 11.99 -4.07
N ARG A 79 -0.13 10.91 -4.81
CA ARG A 79 0.10 10.85 -6.26
C ARG A 79 -0.71 11.92 -7.00
N LYS A 80 -1.99 12.10 -6.66
CA LYS A 80 -2.81 13.17 -7.25
C LYS A 80 -2.25 14.57 -7.02
N ILE A 81 -1.59 14.80 -5.88
CA ILE A 81 -0.94 16.08 -5.58
C ILE A 81 0.33 16.24 -6.44
N GLU A 82 1.17 15.21 -6.48
CA GLU A 82 2.40 15.19 -7.28
C GLU A 82 2.11 15.34 -8.78
N GLU A 83 1.02 14.75 -9.27
CA GLU A 83 0.58 14.84 -10.67
C GLU A 83 0.21 16.26 -11.10
N LYS A 84 -0.32 17.08 -10.17
CA LYS A 84 -0.79 18.45 -10.45
C LYS A 84 0.20 19.54 -10.06
N LEU A 85 1.29 19.17 -9.41
CA LEU A 85 2.30 20.13 -8.99
C LEU A 85 3.05 20.78 -10.18
N PRO A 86 3.44 20.05 -11.24
CA PRO A 86 4.05 20.68 -12.42
C PRO A 86 3.15 21.74 -13.06
N ASP A 87 1.84 21.48 -13.15
CA ASP A 87 0.85 22.42 -13.70
C ASP A 87 0.84 23.72 -12.90
N PHE A 88 0.79 23.63 -11.57
CA PHE A 88 0.87 24.79 -10.67
C PHE A 88 2.18 25.58 -10.85
N LEU A 89 3.33 24.89 -10.89
CA LEU A 89 4.63 25.55 -11.04
C LEU A 89 4.77 26.22 -12.42
N ARG A 90 4.25 25.61 -13.50
CA ARG A 90 4.21 26.22 -14.83
C ARG A 90 3.36 27.48 -14.86
N GLU A 91 2.20 27.48 -14.19
CA GLU A 91 1.33 28.66 -14.13
C GLU A 91 2.00 29.81 -13.38
N VAL A 92 2.72 29.51 -12.29
CA VAL A 92 3.54 30.50 -11.57
C VAL A 92 4.70 31.01 -12.45
N GLY A 93 5.39 30.12 -13.17
CA GLY A 93 6.44 30.49 -14.12
C GLY A 93 5.94 31.40 -15.23
N SER A 94 4.81 31.05 -15.86
CA SER A 94 4.17 31.86 -16.90
C SER A 94 3.72 33.22 -16.39
N SER A 95 3.12 33.28 -15.19
CA SER A 95 2.68 34.53 -14.57
C SER A 95 3.87 35.43 -14.23
N THR A 96 4.95 34.87 -13.68
CA THR A 96 6.17 35.65 -13.37
C THR A 96 6.89 36.11 -14.64
N ALA A 97 6.84 35.34 -15.73
CA ALA A 97 7.33 35.77 -17.05
C ALA A 97 6.59 37.01 -17.59
N SER A 98 5.30 37.17 -17.24
CA SER A 98 4.49 38.34 -17.60
C SER A 98 4.75 39.58 -16.73
N GLY A 99 5.72 39.51 -15.81
CA GLY A 99 6.10 40.61 -14.93
C GLY A 99 5.35 40.64 -13.59
N MET A 100 4.52 39.65 -13.29
CA MET A 100 3.89 39.53 -11.98
C MET A 100 4.94 39.22 -10.90
N THR A 101 4.74 39.76 -9.69
CA THR A 101 5.53 39.31 -8.54
C THR A 101 5.23 37.83 -8.24
N VAL A 102 6.17 37.11 -7.61
CA VAL A 102 5.94 35.70 -7.21
C VAL A 102 4.70 35.56 -6.34
N PHE A 103 4.45 36.53 -5.47
CA PHE A 103 3.26 36.55 -4.64
C PHE A 103 1.97 36.62 -5.48
N ASP A 104 1.91 37.55 -6.44
CA ASP A 104 0.74 37.73 -7.28
C ASP A 104 0.53 36.53 -8.22
N ALA A 105 1.61 35.94 -8.73
CA ALA A 105 1.58 34.72 -9.53
C ALA A 105 1.01 33.53 -8.74
N VAL A 106 1.47 33.32 -7.50
CA VAL A 106 0.94 32.26 -6.62
C VAL A 106 -0.52 32.55 -6.24
N LYS A 107 -0.88 33.82 -6.04
CA LYS A 107 -2.26 34.23 -5.76
C LYS A 107 -3.18 33.99 -6.96
N ALA A 108 -2.73 34.26 -8.18
CA ALA A 108 -3.45 33.96 -9.42
C ALA A 108 -3.66 32.46 -9.58
N ALA A 109 -2.58 31.68 -9.49
CA ALA A 109 -2.63 30.22 -9.58
C ALA A 109 -3.55 29.60 -8.51
N SER A 110 -3.62 30.17 -7.30
CA SER A 110 -4.51 29.66 -6.24
C SER A 110 -6.01 29.68 -6.56
N LYS A 111 -6.43 30.42 -7.60
CA LYS A 111 -7.80 30.46 -8.10
C LYS A 111 -8.14 29.28 -9.02
N GLY A 112 -7.14 28.59 -9.58
CA GLY A 112 -7.31 27.40 -10.41
C GLY A 112 -7.73 26.15 -9.62
N ASP A 113 -8.02 25.08 -10.34
CA ASP A 113 -8.33 23.76 -9.75
C ASP A 113 -7.25 22.72 -10.03
N TYR A 114 -6.53 22.35 -8.96
CA TYR A 114 -5.53 21.28 -8.93
C TYR A 114 -5.96 20.13 -8.01
N GLY A 115 -7.27 19.97 -7.79
CA GLY A 115 -7.84 18.92 -6.95
C GLY A 115 -7.32 18.97 -5.50
N PRO A 116 -6.70 17.89 -4.97
CA PRO A 116 -6.22 17.87 -3.60
C PRO A 116 -5.13 18.90 -3.27
N LEU A 117 -4.39 19.38 -4.29
CA LEU A 117 -3.33 20.37 -4.14
C LEU A 117 -3.89 21.79 -3.91
N THR A 118 -5.08 22.10 -4.44
CA THR A 118 -5.72 23.43 -4.36
C THR A 118 -5.80 23.94 -2.92
N LYS A 119 -6.14 23.06 -1.97
CA LYS A 119 -6.22 23.42 -0.53
C LYS A 119 -4.87 23.85 0.04
N GLU A 120 -3.81 23.19 -0.38
CA GLU A 120 -2.45 23.46 0.09
C GLU A 120 -1.84 24.70 -0.58
N ILE A 121 -2.21 24.98 -1.84
CA ILE A 121 -1.88 26.25 -2.54
C ILE A 121 -2.60 27.42 -1.87
N LYS A 122 -3.90 27.33 -1.59
CA LYS A 122 -4.64 28.39 -0.88
C LYS A 122 -4.03 28.71 0.49
N ARG A 123 -3.53 27.70 1.19
CA ARG A 123 -2.76 27.88 2.44
C ARG A 123 -1.43 28.55 2.22
N LEU A 124 -0.69 28.20 1.17
CA LEU A 124 0.53 28.91 0.77
C LEU A 124 0.20 30.39 0.53
N THR A 125 -0.78 30.71 -0.31
CA THR A 125 -1.19 32.10 -0.59
C THR A 125 -1.56 32.87 0.68
N ALA A 126 -2.29 32.24 1.61
CA ALA A 126 -2.62 32.84 2.90
C ALA A 126 -1.36 33.15 3.73
N GLN A 127 -0.40 32.23 3.79
CA GLN A 127 0.89 32.46 4.48
C GLN A 127 1.62 33.67 3.90
N LEU A 128 1.71 33.75 2.57
CA LEU A 128 2.38 34.86 1.89
C LEU A 128 1.65 36.19 2.13
N SER A 129 0.31 36.18 2.13
CA SER A 129 -0.50 37.37 2.42
C SER A 129 -0.30 37.92 3.83
N TRP A 130 0.17 37.08 4.77
CA TRP A 130 0.48 37.46 6.14
C TRP A 130 1.95 37.88 6.32
N GLY A 131 2.67 38.12 5.22
CA GLY A 131 4.05 38.59 5.23
C GLY A 131 5.11 37.50 5.42
N ILE A 132 4.73 36.21 5.36
CA ILE A 132 5.71 35.13 5.36
C ILE A 132 6.44 35.13 4.01
N SER A 133 7.77 35.01 4.03
CA SER A 133 8.59 34.99 2.81
C SER A 133 8.19 33.83 1.88
N ILE A 134 8.35 34.01 0.56
CA ILE A 134 8.13 32.95 -0.44
C ILE A 134 8.91 31.68 -0.06
N LYS A 135 10.18 31.85 0.32
CA LYS A 135 11.09 30.78 0.72
C LYS A 135 10.52 29.94 1.85
N GLU A 136 10.10 30.59 2.93
CA GLU A 136 9.52 29.91 4.08
C GLU A 136 8.13 29.33 3.78
N GLY A 137 7.33 30.00 2.95
CA GLY A 137 6.05 29.50 2.45
C GLY A 137 6.18 28.19 1.69
N LEU A 138 7.12 28.13 0.74
CA LEU A 138 7.41 26.92 -0.04
C LEU A 138 7.97 25.78 0.83
N ILE A 139 8.85 26.08 1.79
CA ILE A 139 9.34 25.09 2.78
C ILE A 139 8.18 24.55 3.63
N ASN A 140 7.24 25.42 4.03
CA ASN A 140 6.07 25.00 4.77
C ASN A 140 5.13 24.15 3.89
N LEU A 141 5.01 24.46 2.59
CA LEU A 141 4.27 23.63 1.64
C LEU A 141 4.88 22.23 1.52
N SER A 142 6.21 22.13 1.31
CA SER A 142 6.89 20.83 1.18
C SER A 142 6.74 19.97 2.45
N LYS A 143 6.90 20.56 3.64
CA LYS A 143 6.69 19.90 4.93
C LYS A 143 5.27 19.36 5.13
N ARG A 144 4.25 20.02 4.55
CA ARG A 144 2.86 19.56 4.60
C ARG A 144 2.60 18.42 3.63
N LEU A 145 3.13 18.52 2.41
CA LEU A 145 2.97 17.52 1.36
C LEU A 145 3.78 16.24 1.64
N LYS A 146 4.94 16.35 2.30
CA LYS A 146 5.83 15.23 2.67
C LYS A 146 6.11 14.31 1.49
N SER A 147 6.55 14.91 0.39
CA SER A 147 6.80 14.24 -0.87
C SER A 147 8.22 14.58 -1.33
N PRO A 148 9.10 13.57 -1.55
CA PRO A 148 10.49 13.82 -1.90
C PRO A 148 10.67 14.66 -3.18
N PRO A 149 9.93 14.43 -4.28
CA PRO A 149 9.98 15.30 -5.47
C PRO A 149 9.66 16.77 -5.16
N VAL A 150 8.67 17.02 -4.28
CA VAL A 150 8.27 18.37 -3.89
C VAL A 150 9.33 19.05 -3.03
N GLU A 151 9.92 18.31 -2.09
CA GLU A 151 11.00 18.82 -1.24
C GLU A 151 12.22 19.21 -2.07
N ARG A 152 12.60 18.40 -3.06
CA ARG A 152 13.69 18.70 -4.01
C ARG A 152 13.38 19.94 -4.85
N ALA A 153 12.21 20.00 -5.48
CA ALA A 153 11.81 21.15 -6.29
C ALA A 153 11.81 22.47 -5.47
N VAL A 154 11.32 22.43 -4.22
CA VAL A 154 11.34 23.61 -3.34
C VAL A 154 12.77 24.03 -2.97
N LEU A 155 13.67 23.09 -2.75
CA LEU A 155 15.09 23.40 -2.50
C LEU A 155 15.74 24.05 -3.72
N THR A 156 15.52 23.50 -4.92
CA THR A 156 16.00 24.06 -6.18
C THR A 156 15.48 25.48 -6.38
N ILE A 157 14.18 25.71 -6.21
CA ILE A 157 13.56 27.04 -6.34
C ILE A 157 14.19 28.04 -5.37
N ASN A 158 14.34 27.67 -4.11
CA ASN A 158 14.89 28.57 -3.09
C ASN A 158 16.35 28.92 -3.37
N GLN A 159 17.16 27.97 -3.83
CA GLN A 159 18.56 28.22 -4.19
C GLN A 159 18.67 29.16 -5.39
N SER A 160 17.86 28.96 -6.42
CA SER A 160 17.84 29.84 -7.59
C SER A 160 17.37 31.26 -7.26
N LEU A 161 16.39 31.40 -6.36
CA LEU A 161 15.94 32.71 -5.86
C LEU A 161 17.04 33.41 -5.05
N ASP A 162 17.81 32.69 -4.22
CA ASP A 162 18.94 33.25 -3.48
C ASP A 162 20.07 33.74 -4.41
N MET A 163 20.28 33.05 -5.55
CA MET A 163 21.28 33.41 -6.56
C MET A 163 20.86 34.58 -7.45
N GLY A 164 19.64 35.12 -7.28
CA GLY A 164 19.13 36.21 -8.12
C GLY A 164 18.80 35.81 -9.55
N GLY A 165 18.57 34.51 -9.80
CA GLY A 165 18.23 33.99 -11.13
C GLY A 165 16.85 34.46 -11.62
N ASN A 166 16.60 34.28 -12.92
CA ASN A 166 15.28 34.54 -13.50
C ASN A 166 14.22 33.67 -12.80
N THR A 167 13.25 34.35 -12.18
CA THR A 167 12.18 33.70 -11.41
C THR A 167 11.34 32.80 -12.30
N SER A 168 11.01 33.22 -13.53
CA SER A 168 10.24 32.43 -14.49
C SER A 168 10.95 31.11 -14.80
N ASP A 169 12.24 31.19 -15.17
CA ASP A 169 13.04 30.01 -15.55
C ASP A 169 13.20 29.05 -14.38
N THR A 170 13.28 29.57 -13.16
CA THR A 170 13.35 28.78 -11.93
C THR A 170 12.10 27.92 -11.73
N PHE A 171 10.90 28.50 -11.88
CA PHE A 171 9.64 27.76 -11.74
C PHE A 171 9.43 26.76 -12.90
N TYR A 172 9.82 27.11 -14.13
CA TYR A 172 9.79 26.18 -15.26
C TYR A 172 10.76 25.02 -15.08
N ALA A 173 11.98 25.27 -14.61
CA ALA A 173 12.98 24.24 -14.32
C ALA A 173 12.45 23.26 -13.27
N ALA A 174 11.87 23.76 -12.18
CA ALA A 174 11.28 22.92 -11.14
C ALA A 174 10.08 22.09 -11.65
N ALA A 175 9.24 22.66 -12.51
CA ALA A 175 8.14 21.93 -13.13
C ALA A 175 8.65 20.80 -14.03
N LYS A 176 9.68 21.07 -14.83
CA LYS A 176 10.35 20.08 -15.70
C LYS A 176 11.02 18.98 -14.90
N GLU A 177 11.67 19.30 -13.78
CA GLU A 177 12.28 18.33 -12.87
C GLU A 177 11.25 17.33 -12.34
N ILE A 178 10.10 17.80 -11.85
CA ILE A 178 9.03 16.93 -11.34
C ILE A 178 8.42 16.08 -12.46
N GLU A 179 8.25 16.65 -13.65
CA GLU A 179 7.75 15.92 -14.81
C GLU A 179 8.72 14.80 -15.25
N GLN A 180 10.02 15.06 -15.27
CA GLN A 180 11.03 14.06 -15.56
C GLN A 180 11.01 12.92 -14.52
N ILE A 181 10.91 13.25 -13.23
CA ILE A 181 10.77 12.24 -12.17
C ILE A 181 9.51 11.39 -12.42
N LYS A 182 8.39 12.03 -12.76
CA LYS A 182 7.13 11.34 -13.06
C LYS A 182 7.28 10.39 -14.25
N LEU A 183 7.95 10.81 -15.32
CA LEU A 183 8.19 9.98 -16.51
C LEU A 183 9.01 8.73 -16.16
N VAL A 184 10.08 8.90 -15.39
CA VAL A 184 10.90 7.76 -14.91
C VAL A 184 10.08 6.83 -14.00
N GLU A 185 9.27 7.38 -13.09
CA GLU A 185 8.40 6.57 -12.24
C GLU A 185 7.33 5.81 -13.05
N MET A 186 6.78 6.42 -14.10
CA MET A 186 5.83 5.77 -15.00
C MET A 186 6.47 4.63 -15.79
N GLN A 187 7.67 4.84 -16.34
CA GLN A 187 8.43 3.80 -17.04
C GLN A 187 8.71 2.62 -16.12
N ARG A 188 9.30 2.89 -14.95
CA ARG A 188 9.55 1.88 -13.92
C ARG A 188 8.27 1.13 -13.54
N ARG A 189 7.16 1.85 -13.35
CA ARG A 189 5.87 1.23 -13.00
C ARG A 189 5.37 0.33 -14.12
N SER A 190 5.52 0.73 -15.37
CA SER A 190 5.11 -0.08 -16.53
C SER A 190 5.91 -1.39 -16.59
N GLU A 191 7.23 -1.31 -16.48
CA GLU A 191 8.12 -2.48 -16.48
C GLU A 191 7.82 -3.41 -15.31
N MET A 192 7.73 -2.85 -14.09
CA MET A 192 7.48 -3.65 -12.89
C MET A 192 6.06 -4.22 -12.84
N SER A 193 5.09 -3.59 -13.52
CA SER A 193 3.74 -4.14 -13.66
C SER A 193 3.74 -5.44 -14.46
N MET A 194 4.62 -5.60 -15.45
CA MET A 194 4.74 -6.83 -16.23
C MET A 194 5.21 -7.98 -15.34
N TYR A 195 6.26 -7.76 -14.54
CA TYR A 195 6.73 -8.77 -13.59
C TYR A 195 5.67 -9.15 -12.54
N SER A 196 4.91 -8.17 -12.05
CA SER A 196 3.80 -8.43 -11.13
C SER A 196 2.73 -9.35 -11.75
N MET A 197 2.44 -9.18 -13.04
CA MET A 197 1.49 -10.04 -13.75
C MET A 197 1.98 -11.49 -13.84
N VAL A 198 3.28 -11.70 -14.07
CA VAL A 198 3.89 -13.05 -14.06
C VAL A 198 3.72 -13.72 -12.69
N ILE A 199 3.95 -12.98 -11.59
CA ILE A 199 3.75 -13.51 -10.22
C ILE A 199 2.29 -13.90 -9.98
N LEU A 200 1.35 -13.06 -10.43
CA LEU A 200 -0.09 -13.35 -10.30
C LEU A 200 -0.50 -14.59 -11.08
N ILE A 201 -0.04 -14.73 -12.33
CA ILE A 201 -0.32 -15.91 -13.16
C ILE A 201 0.28 -17.17 -12.51
N SER A 202 1.52 -17.11 -12.04
CA SER A 202 2.18 -18.22 -11.35
C SER A 202 1.39 -18.71 -10.12
N PHE A 203 0.79 -17.78 -9.36
CA PHE A 203 -0.10 -18.14 -8.26
C PHE A 203 -1.34 -18.93 -8.72
N PHE A 204 -1.99 -18.50 -9.80
CA PHE A 204 -3.16 -19.22 -10.32
C PHE A 204 -2.81 -20.58 -10.91
N VAL A 205 -1.67 -20.68 -11.62
CA VAL A 205 -1.16 -21.95 -12.14
C VAL A 205 -0.90 -22.91 -10.98
N PHE A 206 -0.24 -22.44 -9.93
CA PHE A 206 0.02 -23.25 -8.75
C PHE A 206 -1.27 -23.71 -8.05
N LEU A 207 -2.25 -22.82 -7.90
CA LEU A 207 -3.56 -23.16 -7.35
C LEU A 207 -4.24 -24.25 -8.18
N ALA A 208 -4.22 -24.14 -9.51
CA ALA A 208 -4.79 -25.14 -10.40
C ALA A 208 -4.09 -26.50 -10.29
N VAL A 209 -2.75 -26.53 -10.19
CA VAL A 209 -1.98 -27.76 -10.01
C VAL A 209 -2.40 -28.49 -8.73
N ILE A 210 -2.57 -27.76 -7.61
CA ILE A 210 -3.02 -28.37 -6.35
C ILE A 210 -4.44 -28.94 -6.45
N LEU A 211 -5.35 -28.25 -7.13
CA LEU A 211 -6.70 -28.76 -7.33
C LEU A 211 -6.70 -30.04 -8.18
N ILE A 212 -5.89 -30.09 -9.24
CA ILE A 212 -5.74 -31.27 -10.08
C ILE A 212 -5.15 -32.43 -9.27
N ILE A 213 -4.08 -32.19 -8.51
CA ILE A 213 -3.46 -33.20 -7.64
C ILE A 213 -4.48 -33.74 -6.63
N ASN A 214 -5.30 -32.86 -6.03
CA ASN A 214 -6.32 -33.27 -5.09
C ASN A 214 -7.41 -34.16 -5.71
N GLN A 215 -7.90 -33.79 -6.89
CA GLN A 215 -8.98 -34.55 -7.56
C GLN A 215 -8.49 -35.86 -8.17
N THR A 216 -7.25 -35.92 -8.64
CA THR A 216 -6.73 -37.09 -9.36
C THR A 216 -5.94 -38.00 -8.44
N ILE A 217 -4.82 -37.50 -7.91
CA ILE A 217 -3.86 -38.28 -7.13
C ILE A 217 -4.48 -38.65 -5.79
N PHE A 218 -4.96 -37.67 -5.00
CA PHE A 218 -5.45 -37.99 -3.65
C PHE A 218 -6.74 -38.80 -3.65
N SER A 219 -7.68 -38.53 -4.58
CA SER A 219 -8.86 -39.38 -4.72
C SER A 219 -8.47 -40.83 -5.01
N ALA A 220 -7.57 -41.08 -5.96
CA ALA A 220 -7.12 -42.43 -6.29
C ALA A 220 -6.38 -43.10 -5.11
N PHE A 221 -5.56 -42.36 -4.36
CA PHE A 221 -4.90 -42.87 -3.16
C PHE A 221 -5.91 -43.27 -2.07
N PHE A 222 -6.93 -42.46 -1.81
CA PHE A 222 -7.96 -42.78 -0.82
C PHE A 222 -8.87 -43.93 -1.27
N ASP A 223 -9.20 -44.01 -2.56
CA ASP A 223 -9.97 -45.14 -3.12
C ASP A 223 -9.20 -46.45 -2.96
N LEU A 224 -7.90 -46.47 -3.29
CA LEU A 224 -7.03 -47.63 -3.08
C LEU A 224 -6.88 -47.99 -1.59
N GLN A 225 -6.73 -47.00 -0.70
CA GLN A 225 -6.66 -47.24 0.74
C GLN A 225 -7.97 -47.84 1.28
N SER A 226 -9.12 -47.41 0.76
CA SER A 226 -10.43 -47.96 1.14
C SER A 226 -10.66 -49.39 0.64
N GLN A 227 -10.13 -49.73 -0.53
CA GLN A 227 -10.26 -51.07 -1.13
C GLN A 227 -9.23 -52.08 -0.57
N VAL A 228 -8.02 -51.61 -0.26
CA VAL A 228 -6.90 -52.45 0.23
C VAL A 228 -6.85 -52.51 1.76
N GLY A 229 -7.62 -51.68 2.47
CA GLY A 229 -7.91 -51.75 3.90
C GLY A 229 -6.76 -52.25 4.78
N ASN A 230 -5.78 -51.38 5.11
CA ASN A 230 -4.60 -51.71 5.95
C ASN A 230 -3.88 -53.04 5.62
N ALA A 231 -4.09 -53.65 4.46
CA ALA A 231 -3.43 -54.90 4.09
C ALA A 231 -2.06 -54.59 3.49
N ASN A 232 -1.02 -55.08 4.15
CA ASN A 232 0.35 -55.08 3.66
C ASN A 232 0.45 -56.02 2.46
N VAL A 233 0.39 -55.49 1.24
CA VAL A 233 0.67 -56.24 0.01
C VAL A 233 2.15 -56.05 -0.35
N GLY A 234 2.93 -57.12 -0.24
CA GLY A 234 4.34 -57.13 -0.72
C GLY A 234 5.35 -56.34 0.12
N GLY A 235 5.10 -56.15 1.43
CA GLY A 235 6.04 -55.47 2.33
C GLY A 235 6.02 -53.94 2.27
N ILE A 236 5.19 -53.36 1.38
CA ILE A 236 4.90 -51.93 1.36
C ILE A 236 3.55 -51.73 2.05
N GLY A 237 3.59 -51.28 3.30
CA GLY A 237 2.39 -50.84 4.02
C GLY A 237 1.97 -49.47 3.53
N LEU A 238 0.76 -49.37 2.97
CA LEU A 238 0.08 -48.09 2.84
C LEU A 238 -0.25 -47.62 4.25
N GLY A 239 0.60 -46.73 4.80
CA GLY A 239 0.32 -46.08 6.08
C GLY A 239 -1.04 -45.40 6.03
N ASN A 240 -1.77 -45.41 7.14
CA ASN A 240 -3.06 -44.73 7.21
C ASN A 240 -2.81 -43.21 7.15
N ILE A 241 -2.89 -42.65 5.96
CA ILE A 241 -2.79 -41.20 5.75
C ILE A 241 -4.21 -40.66 5.92
N ASP A 242 -4.39 -39.93 7.00
CA ASP A 242 -5.65 -39.25 7.26
C ASP A 242 -5.88 -38.11 6.24
N LYS A 243 -7.07 -38.11 5.64
CA LYS A 243 -7.47 -37.17 4.60
C LYS A 243 -7.42 -35.72 5.08
N ASN A 244 -7.71 -35.51 6.36
CA ASN A 244 -7.76 -34.18 6.95
C ASN A 244 -6.36 -33.59 7.11
N THR A 245 -5.41 -34.38 7.60
CA THR A 245 -4.01 -33.96 7.76
C THR A 245 -3.41 -33.48 6.43
N LEU A 246 -3.67 -34.24 5.35
CA LEU A 246 -3.16 -33.91 4.03
C LEU A 246 -3.83 -32.64 3.47
N LYS A 247 -5.15 -32.49 3.65
CA LYS A 247 -5.89 -31.26 3.30
C LYS A 247 -5.24 -30.03 3.97
N TYR A 248 -5.00 -30.04 5.28
CA TYR A 248 -4.42 -28.89 5.99
C TYR A 248 -2.99 -28.53 5.57
N ALA A 249 -2.18 -29.52 5.21
CA ALA A 249 -0.83 -29.28 4.69
C ALA A 249 -0.88 -28.46 3.40
N PHE A 250 -1.74 -28.83 2.45
CA PHE A 250 -1.92 -28.10 1.20
C PHE A 250 -2.55 -26.71 1.42
N TYR A 251 -3.54 -26.60 2.31
CA TYR A 251 -4.12 -25.30 2.67
C TYR A 251 -3.06 -24.33 3.21
N SER A 252 -2.22 -24.80 4.13
CA SER A 252 -1.15 -23.99 4.71
C SER A 252 -0.15 -23.54 3.64
N PHE A 253 0.19 -24.43 2.70
CA PHE A 253 1.14 -24.15 1.63
C PHE A 253 0.60 -23.11 0.63
N VAL A 254 -0.65 -23.27 0.16
CA VAL A 254 -1.29 -22.27 -0.72
C VAL A 254 -1.46 -20.94 0.01
N PHE A 255 -1.77 -20.97 1.30
CA PHE A 255 -1.93 -19.75 2.08
C PHE A 255 -0.62 -18.96 2.18
N VAL A 256 0.47 -19.62 2.55
CA VAL A 256 1.81 -19.00 2.59
C VAL A 256 2.17 -18.43 1.22
N GLN A 257 1.90 -19.17 0.15
CA GLN A 257 2.14 -18.70 -1.21
C GLN A 257 1.27 -17.48 -1.58
N SER A 258 0.00 -17.45 -1.19
CA SER A 258 -0.91 -16.33 -1.49
C SER A 258 -0.44 -15.02 -0.86
N ILE A 259 0.10 -15.09 0.35
CA ILE A 259 0.67 -13.94 1.04
C ILE A 259 1.93 -13.47 0.31
N GLY A 260 2.85 -14.41 0.01
CA GLY A 260 4.11 -14.12 -0.68
C GLY A 260 3.89 -13.51 -2.06
N ALA A 261 3.08 -14.17 -2.89
CA ALA A 261 2.74 -13.72 -4.24
C ALA A 261 2.04 -12.35 -4.22
N GLY A 262 1.14 -12.12 -3.25
CA GLY A 262 0.47 -10.83 -3.10
C GLY A 262 1.40 -9.71 -2.65
N LEU A 263 2.29 -9.98 -1.69
CA LEU A 263 3.22 -8.99 -1.16
C LEU A 263 4.23 -8.58 -2.23
N LEU A 264 4.83 -9.57 -2.89
CA LEU A 264 5.79 -9.36 -3.97
C LEU A 264 5.13 -8.71 -5.18
N GLY A 265 4.00 -9.25 -5.65
CA GLY A 265 3.26 -8.71 -6.78
C GLY A 265 2.88 -7.24 -6.58
N GLY A 266 2.30 -6.88 -5.44
CA GLY A 266 1.95 -5.48 -5.18
C GLY A 266 3.14 -4.58 -4.84
N PHE A 267 4.22 -5.11 -4.27
CA PHE A 267 5.48 -4.37 -4.11
C PHE A 267 6.07 -3.97 -5.46
N MET A 268 6.01 -4.86 -6.47
CA MET A 268 6.50 -4.55 -7.80
C MET A 268 5.70 -3.42 -8.47
N ILE A 269 4.36 -3.43 -8.35
CA ILE A 269 3.52 -2.39 -8.99
C ILE A 269 3.72 -0.99 -8.37
N ASP A 270 3.68 -0.91 -7.05
CA ASP A 270 3.61 0.38 -6.34
C ASP A 270 4.93 0.79 -5.68
N GLY A 271 5.95 -0.07 -5.72
CA GLY A 271 7.28 0.14 -5.12
C GLY A 271 7.29 0.18 -3.59
N LYS A 272 6.16 -0.09 -2.94
CA LYS A 272 5.99 -0.03 -1.48
C LYS A 272 5.35 -1.31 -0.98
N VAL A 273 5.94 -1.91 0.05
CA VAL A 273 5.43 -3.16 0.66
C VAL A 273 3.98 -3.00 1.13
N SER A 274 3.61 -1.80 1.60
CA SER A 274 2.24 -1.52 2.05
C SER A 274 1.16 -1.65 0.96
N ALA A 275 1.54 -1.59 -0.32
CA ALA A 275 0.61 -1.83 -1.41
C ALA A 275 0.37 -3.34 -1.64
N GLY A 276 1.42 -4.15 -1.49
CA GLY A 276 1.39 -5.62 -1.53
C GLY A 276 0.37 -6.22 -0.56
N VAL A 277 0.24 -5.63 0.63
CA VAL A 277 -0.72 -6.04 1.66
C VAL A 277 -2.15 -6.20 1.11
N ARG A 278 -2.61 -5.31 0.23
CA ARG A 278 -3.94 -5.42 -0.39
C ARG A 278 -4.03 -6.62 -1.35
N TYR A 279 -2.99 -6.85 -2.14
CA TYR A 279 -2.94 -7.97 -3.08
C TYR A 279 -2.87 -9.30 -2.33
N SER A 280 -2.09 -9.39 -1.25
CA SER A 280 -2.07 -10.56 -0.36
C SER A 280 -3.44 -10.85 0.23
N PHE A 281 -4.16 -9.81 0.69
CA PHE A 281 -5.53 -9.96 1.18
C PHE A 281 -6.45 -10.57 0.11
N ILE A 282 -6.40 -10.04 -1.12
CA ILE A 282 -7.26 -10.52 -2.21
C ILE A 282 -6.91 -11.96 -2.60
N LEU A 283 -5.62 -12.27 -2.79
CA LEU A 283 -5.19 -13.62 -3.18
C LEU A 283 -5.45 -14.65 -2.07
N ALA A 284 -5.25 -14.29 -0.81
CA ALA A 284 -5.57 -15.16 0.32
C ALA A 284 -7.08 -15.43 0.43
N LEU A 285 -7.92 -14.42 0.17
CA LEU A 285 -9.37 -14.58 0.15
C LEU A 285 -9.80 -15.52 -0.99
N ILE A 286 -9.24 -15.33 -2.19
CA ILE A 286 -9.46 -16.24 -3.33
C ILE A 286 -9.02 -17.66 -2.99
N SER A 287 -7.85 -17.85 -2.36
CA SER A 287 -7.36 -19.15 -1.92
C SER A 287 -8.35 -19.85 -0.98
N ILE A 288 -8.81 -19.15 0.06
CA ILE A 288 -9.75 -19.72 1.05
C ILE A 288 -11.07 -20.13 0.37
N ILE A 289 -11.64 -19.27 -0.49
CA ILE A 289 -12.89 -19.57 -1.18
C ILE A 289 -12.71 -20.78 -2.10
N THR A 290 -11.67 -20.78 -2.93
CA THR A 290 -11.44 -21.86 -3.91
C THR A 290 -11.19 -23.18 -3.21
N LEU A 291 -10.32 -23.21 -2.20
CA LEU A 291 -10.04 -24.45 -1.50
C LEU A 291 -11.25 -24.95 -0.72
N LYS A 292 -11.99 -24.09 -0.01
CA LYS A 292 -13.20 -24.48 0.72
C LYS A 292 -14.32 -25.02 -0.17
N PHE A 293 -14.37 -24.60 -1.43
CA PHE A 293 -15.36 -25.09 -2.38
C PHE A 293 -14.93 -26.40 -3.06
N PHE A 294 -13.63 -26.58 -3.35
CA PHE A 294 -13.12 -27.69 -4.15
C PHE A 294 -12.49 -28.85 -3.36
N MET A 295 -12.20 -28.68 -2.06
CA MET A 295 -11.67 -29.71 -1.15
C MET A 295 -12.60 -29.95 0.02
#